data_AF-A0A6B1GLH9-F1
#
_entry.id   AF-A0A6B1GLH9-F1
#
_cell.length_a   1.000
_cell.length_b   1.000
_cell.length_c   1.000
_cell.angle_alpha   90.00
_cell.angle_beta   90.00
_cell.angle_gamma   90.00
#
_symmetry.space_group_name_H-M   'P 1'
#
loop_
_entity.id
_entity.type
_entity.pdbx_description
1 polymer ?
#
loop_
_entity_poly.entity_id
_entity_poly.type
_entity_poly.pdbx_seq_one_letter_code
_entity_poly.pdbx_strand_id
1 'polypeptide(L)' 'GGAVRALDVRAAAAVVIGGLCASDETIVRDLVHLDRGYPRIEERLTALGATVFRR' A
#
# COMPACT_ATOMS: atom_id res chain seq x y z
N GLY A 1 -13.95 3.74 -5.86
CA GLY A 1 -12.66 3.02 -5.83
C GLY A 1 -12.03 2.85 -7.21
N GLY A 2 -10.71 3.08 -7.34
CA GLY A 2 -9.95 2.99 -8.59
C GLY A 2 -8.64 2.19 -8.43
N ALA A 3 -8.14 1.59 -9.51
CA ALA A 3 -6.90 0.81 -9.48
C ALA A 3 -5.68 1.71 -9.73
N VAL A 4 -4.71 1.69 -8.82
CA VAL A 4 -3.48 2.50 -8.90
C VAL A 4 -2.26 1.60 -9.04
N ARG A 5 -1.31 2.02 -9.88
CA ARG A 5 -0.04 1.32 -10.12
C ARG A 5 1.12 2.11 -9.51
N ALA A 6 2.01 1.43 -8.78
CA ALA A 6 3.24 2.01 -8.28
C ALA A 6 4.45 1.47 -9.04
N LEU A 7 5.31 2.36 -9.54
CA LEU A 7 6.48 2.01 -10.36
C LEU A 7 7.78 1.92 -9.54
N ASP A 8 7.83 2.56 -8.37
CA ASP A 8 9.03 2.68 -7.53
C ASP A 8 8.73 2.42 -6.05
N VAL A 9 9.74 2.04 -5.26
CA VAL A 9 9.62 1.72 -3.82
C VAL A 9 8.95 2.85 -3.02
N ARG A 10 9.36 4.10 -3.24
CA ARG A 10 8.81 5.27 -2.53
C ARG A 10 7.42 5.65 -3.03
N ALA A 11 7.20 5.55 -4.34
CA ALA A 11 5.88 5.77 -4.94
C ALA A 11 4.86 4.74 -4.42
N ALA A 12 5.29 3.49 -4.24
CA ALA A 12 4.47 2.42 -3.68
C ALA A 12 4.03 2.72 -2.25
N ALA A 13 4.95 3.15 -1.39
CA ALA A 13 4.60 3.55 -0.01
C ALA A 13 3.63 4.74 0.00
N ALA A 14 3.87 5.76 -0.84
CA ALA A 14 3.00 6.93 -0.94
C ALA A 14 1.58 6.56 -1.41
N VAL A 15 1.45 5.67 -2.39
CA VAL A 15 0.14 5.20 -2.89
C VAL A 15 -0.61 4.39 -1.83
N VAL A 16 0.09 3.54 -1.05
CA VAL A 16 -0.54 2.81 0.06
C VAL A 16 -1.10 3.77 1.11
N ILE A 17 -0.32 4.77 1.51
CA ILE A 17 -0.77 5.79 2.47
C ILE A 17 -1.93 6.61 1.89
N GLY A 18 -1.84 7.01 0.61
CA GLY A 18 -2.93 7.72 -0.06
C GLY A 18 -4.22 6.90 -0.14
N GLY A 19 -4.11 5.58 -0.37
CA GLY A 19 -5.24 4.65 -0.37
C GLY A 19 -5.89 4.51 1.00
N LEU A 20 -5.11 4.61 2.08
CA LEU A 20 -5.64 4.62 3.46
C LEU A 20 -6.45 5.88 3.79
N CYS A 21 -6.19 6.99 3.10
CA CYS A 21 -6.96 8.22 3.23
C CYS A 21 -8.19 8.26 2.31
N ALA A 22 -8.36 7.30 1.40
CA ALA A 22 -9.50 7.25 0.51
C ALA A 22 -10.74 6.77 1.26
N SER A 23 -11.91 7.35 0.94
CA SER A 23 -13.19 6.95 1.55
C SER A 23 -13.68 5.56 1.12
N ASP A 24 -13.12 5.04 0.01
CA ASP A 24 -13.48 3.77 -0.60
C ASP A 24 -12.31 2.79 -0.58
N GLU A 25 -12.61 1.53 -0.90
CA GLU A 25 -11.60 0.53 -1.18
C GLU A 25 -10.67 0.97 -2.33
N THR A 26 -9.36 0.94 -2.04
CA THR A 26 -8.30 1.23 -3.00
C THR A 26 -7.50 -0.04 -3.27
N ILE A 27 -7.42 -0.44 -4.54
CA ILE A 27 -6.67 -1.62 -4.97
C ILE A 27 -5.36 -1.16 -5.60
N VAL A 28 -4.25 -1.42 -4.90
CA VAL A 28 -2.91 -1.10 -5.39
C VAL A 28 -2.28 -2.33 -6.03
N ARG A 29 -1.71 -2.18 -7.22
CA ARG A 29 -1.09 -3.27 -8.00
C ARG A 29 0.40 -2.99 -8.25
N ASP A 30 1.13 -4.04 -8.59
CA ASP A 30 2.56 -4.02 -8.95
C ASP A 30 3.50 -3.60 -7.81
N LEU A 31 3.19 -4.00 -6.57
CA LEU A 31 3.97 -3.69 -5.36
C LEU A 31 5.28 -4.50 -5.19
N VAL A 32 5.79 -5.16 -6.25
CA VAL A 32 7.00 -6.01 -6.19
C VAL A 32 8.23 -5.29 -5.64
N HIS A 33 8.34 -3.98 -5.91
CA HIS A 33 9.47 -3.20 -5.42
C HIS A 33 9.30 -2.72 -3.97
N LEU A 34 8.08 -2.71 -3.43
CA LEU A 34 7.81 -2.21 -2.07
C LEU A 34 8.57 -3.03 -1.03
N ASP A 35 8.64 -4.35 -1.20
CA ASP A 35 9.32 -5.25 -0.27
C ASP A 35 10.82 -4.98 -0.14
N ARG A 36 11.46 -4.38 -1.15
CA ARG A 36 12.90 -4.06 -1.10
C ARG A 36 13.22 -2.94 -0.11
N GLY A 37 12.31 -1.99 0.12
CA GLY A 37 12.52 -0.88 1.05
C GLY A 37 11.60 -0.91 2.27
N TYR A 38 10.46 -1.58 2.16
CA TYR A 38 9.43 -1.67 3.20
C TYR A 38 8.89 -3.10 3.30
N PRO A 39 9.70 -4.05 3.77
CA PRO A 39 9.27 -5.43 3.93
C PRO A 39 8.13 -5.51 4.95
N ARG A 40 7.07 -6.25 4.59
CA ARG A 40 5.90 -6.51 5.42
C ARG A 40 5.28 -5.23 6.00
N ILE A 41 5.20 -4.18 5.18
CA ILE A 41 4.63 -2.90 5.59
C ILE A 41 3.15 -3.03 5.96
N GLU A 42 2.43 -3.97 5.34
CA GLU A 42 1.06 -4.33 5.69
C GLU A 42 0.93 -4.76 7.14
N GLU A 43 1.86 -5.57 7.67
CA GLU A 43 1.84 -5.99 9.09
C GLU A 43 2.03 -4.79 10.01
N ARG A 44 2.95 -3.88 9.66
CA ARG A 44 3.21 -2.67 10.44
C ARG A 44 2.03 -1.71 10.42
N LEU A 45 1.43 -1.50 9.25
CA LEU A 45 0.26 -0.63 9.10
C LEU A 45 -0.94 -1.21 9.85
N THR A 46 -1.17 -2.52 9.76
CA THR A 46 -2.22 -3.21 10.53
C THR A 46 -1.97 -3.13 12.03
N ALA A 47 -0.72 -3.26 12.49
CA ALA A 47 -0.37 -3.06 13.90
C ALA A 47 -0.62 -1.63 14.40
N LEU A 48 -0.61 -0.64 13.50
CA LEU A 48 -0.97 0.75 13.78
C LEU A 48 -2.48 1.03 13.66
N GLY A 49 -3.29 0.01 13.34
CA GLY A 49 -4.74 0.12 13.23
C GLY A 49 -5.26 0.41 11.82
N ALA A 50 -4.40 0.33 10.79
CA ALA A 50 -4.84 0.48 9.41
C ALA A 50 -5.50 -0.80 8.88
N THR A 51 -6.57 -0.67 8.10
CA THR A 51 -7.22 -1.82 7.43
C THR A 51 -6.53 -2.09 6.09
N VAL A 52 -5.45 -2.86 6.11
CA VAL A 52 -4.70 -3.26 4.91
C VAL A 52 -4.52 -4.77 4.90
N PHE A 53 -4.69 -5.39 3.73
CA PHE A 53 -4.35 -6.79 3.51
C PHE A 53 -3.68 -6.94 2.15
N ARG A 54 -2.79 -7.93 2.03
CA ARG A 54 -2.10 -8.28 0.80
C ARG A 54 -2.46 -9.72 0.42
N ARG A 55 -2.77 -9.94 -0.85
CA ARG A 55 -3.09 -11.24 -1.44
C ARG A 55 -2.12 -11.58 -2.56
#